data_AF-A0A644Y8N3-F1
#
_entry.id   AF-A0A644Y8N3-F1
#
_cell.length_a   1.000
_cell.length_b   1.000
_cell.length_c   1.000
_cell.angle_alpha   90.00
_cell.angle_beta   90.00
_cell.angle_gamma   90.00
#
_symmetry.space_group_name_H-M   'P 1'
#
loop_
_entity.id
_entity.type
_entity.pdbx_description
1 polymer ?
#
loop_
_entity_poly.entity_id
_entity_poly.type
_entity_poly.pdbx_seq_one_letter_code
_entity_poly.pdbx_strand_id
1 'polypeptide(L)'
;MKKLITTYTGGFPVNLDDLRWEQEATRDAFYGLMSTFGITKPDSFVLSGCVVTKVGNDYSWTDGYICLAGEVCKVVAGSVTVAAGETACWEIETAYDASGSKVFEDSTSHDCYEIRNAVLEGHTLTFPPSRMRYTAPTLAQVMAQKIGPYIPGTWYEVGSGTPVPDFENSWVNSIVTPAGYAVAYMKDLTGVVHLRGEASCTGGNTAGAIFTLPTGYRPAYRSNFVAFGYGASSNTPVYIEIETDGSVYILSSGITVLSLHGLYFHV
;
A
#
# COMPACT_ATOMS: atom_id res chain seq x y z
N MET A 1 15.22 20.30 5.91
CA MET A 1 16.26 20.16 4.88
C MET A 1 17.57 20.57 5.51
N LYS A 2 18.55 19.66 5.55
CA LYS A 2 19.92 19.96 6.02
C LYS A 2 20.59 20.86 4.95
N LYS A 3 21.42 21.81 5.38
CA LYS A 3 22.12 22.79 4.54
C LYS A 3 23.40 23.29 5.20
N LEU A 4 24.53 23.14 4.53
CA LEU A 4 25.81 23.69 4.93
C LEU A 4 25.78 25.21 4.76
N ILE A 5 26.18 25.93 5.81
CA ILE A 5 26.25 27.39 5.78
C ILE A 5 27.59 27.80 5.20
N THR A 6 27.59 28.17 3.91
CA THR A 6 28.79 28.59 3.17
C THR A 6 28.99 30.10 3.10
N THR A 7 28.20 30.87 3.87
CA THR A 7 28.23 32.34 3.84
C THR A 7 29.41 32.95 4.60
N TYR A 8 30.12 32.17 5.42
CA TYR A 8 31.31 32.63 6.13
C TYR A 8 32.55 32.47 5.25
N THR A 9 33.22 33.58 4.95
CA THR A 9 34.50 33.59 4.23
C THR A 9 35.65 33.30 5.19
N GLY A 10 36.66 32.52 4.79
CA GLY A 10 37.83 32.25 5.64
C GLY A 10 38.41 30.84 5.56
N GLY A 11 37.93 29.99 4.65
CA GLY A 11 38.30 28.57 4.59
C GLY A 11 37.49 27.78 5.62
N PHE A 12 36.49 27.03 5.15
CA PHE A 12 35.76 26.08 5.98
C PHE A 12 36.49 24.73 5.92
N PRO A 13 36.92 24.15 7.06
CA PRO A 13 37.54 22.83 7.05
C PRO A 13 36.46 21.77 6.78
N VAL A 14 36.38 21.30 5.54
CA VAL A 14 35.45 20.24 5.12
C VAL A 14 35.99 18.89 5.61
N ASN A 15 35.20 18.19 6.41
CA ASN A 15 35.44 16.81 6.81
C ASN A 15 34.46 15.87 6.10
N LEU A 16 34.77 14.56 6.09
CA LEU A 16 33.90 13.57 5.44
C LEU A 16 32.50 13.51 6.08
N ASP A 17 32.39 13.78 7.38
CA ASP A 17 31.09 13.80 8.06
C ASP A 17 30.19 14.96 7.59
N ASP A 18 30.77 16.09 7.14
CA ASP A 18 30.01 17.19 6.55
C ASP A 18 29.35 16.77 5.22
N LEU A 19 30.06 15.98 4.41
CA LEU A 19 29.53 15.44 3.16
C LEU A 19 28.49 14.34 3.40
N ARG A 20 28.68 13.50 4.44
CA ARG A 20 27.66 12.52 4.86
C ARG A 20 26.38 13.22 5.31
N TRP A 21 26.50 14.32 6.04
CA TRP A 21 25.36 15.10 6.49
C TRP A 21 24.56 15.73 5.33
N GLU A 22 25.24 16.19 4.27
CA GLU A 22 24.59 16.63 3.03
C GLU A 22 23.96 15.47 2.22
N GLN A 23 24.58 14.30 2.18
CA GLN A 23 23.97 13.10 1.57
C GLN A 23 22.66 12.72 2.26
N GLU A 24 22.61 12.80 3.59
CA GLU A 24 21.37 12.59 4.34
C GLU A 24 20.30 13.64 4.04
N ALA A 25 20.68 14.90 3.73
CA ALA A 25 19.76 15.97 3.36
C ALA A 25 18.86 15.57 2.19
N THR A 26 19.48 14.99 1.16
CA THR A 26 18.81 14.58 -0.07
C THR A 26 17.86 13.40 0.21
N ARG A 27 18.32 12.41 0.98
CA ARG A 27 17.49 11.26 1.39
C ARG A 27 16.27 11.71 2.19
N ASP A 28 16.48 12.57 3.19
CA ASP A 28 15.40 13.11 4.02
C ASP A 28 14.38 13.93 3.21
N ALA A 29 14.82 14.65 2.18
CA ALA A 29 13.91 15.39 1.28
C ALA A 29 13.02 14.44 0.47
N PHE A 30 13.58 13.35 -0.08
CA PHE A 30 12.78 12.33 -0.79
C PHE A 30 11.78 11.65 0.13
N TYR A 31 12.18 11.33 1.37
CA TYR A 31 11.24 10.78 2.36
C TYR A 31 10.12 11.75 2.70
N GLY A 32 10.43 13.05 2.86
CA GLY A 32 9.42 14.08 3.08
C GLY A 32 8.38 14.11 1.96
N LEU A 33 8.81 14.04 0.69
CA LEU A 33 7.91 13.97 -0.45
C LEU A 33 7.02 12.73 -0.41
N MET A 34 7.61 11.55 -0.20
CA MET A 34 6.88 10.27 -0.18
C MET A 34 5.91 10.17 1.00
N SER A 35 6.21 10.81 2.14
CA SER A 35 5.35 10.79 3.32
C SER A 35 3.94 11.37 3.08
N THR A 36 3.80 12.25 2.09
CA THR A 36 2.48 12.79 1.69
C THR A 36 1.52 11.72 1.21
N PHE A 37 2.05 10.58 0.73
CA PHE A 37 1.27 9.44 0.25
C PHE A 37 1.17 8.32 1.30
N GLY A 38 1.55 8.57 2.56
CA GLY A 38 1.57 7.57 3.62
C GLY A 38 2.66 6.50 3.43
N ILE A 39 3.67 6.81 2.63
CA ILE A 39 4.85 5.97 2.39
C ILE A 39 5.93 6.34 3.41
N THR A 40 6.47 5.33 4.08
CA THR A 40 7.45 5.46 5.16
C THR A 40 8.76 4.78 4.78
N LYS A 41 9.83 5.04 5.55
CA LYS A 41 11.16 4.45 5.31
C LYS A 41 11.15 2.92 5.11
N PRO A 42 10.40 2.09 5.86
CA PRO A 42 10.41 0.64 5.62
C PRO A 42 9.69 0.18 4.35
N ASP A 43 8.94 1.05 3.65
CA ASP A 43 8.18 0.64 2.47
C ASP A 43 9.10 0.44 1.24
N SER A 44 8.87 -0.66 0.52
CA SER A 44 9.59 -1.03 -0.71
C SER A 44 8.62 -1.21 -1.88
N PHE A 45 8.96 -0.67 -3.05
CA PHE A 45 8.11 -0.71 -4.26
C PHE A 45 8.89 -0.35 -5.51
N VAL A 46 8.38 -0.76 -6.68
CA VAL A 46 8.96 -0.40 -7.99
C VAL A 46 8.53 1.02 -8.37
N LEU A 47 9.48 1.90 -8.67
CA LEU A 47 9.20 3.28 -9.09
C LEU A 47 8.87 3.37 -10.59
N SER A 48 9.70 2.73 -11.42
CA SER A 48 9.55 2.73 -12.88
C SER A 48 10.39 1.62 -13.49
N GLY A 49 9.98 1.07 -14.64
CA GLY A 49 10.71 -0.01 -15.30
C GLY A 49 10.69 -1.30 -14.47
N CYS A 50 11.84 -1.97 -14.39
CA CYS A 50 12.01 -3.22 -13.64
C CYS A 50 11.00 -4.33 -14.03
N VAL A 51 10.63 -4.41 -15.31
CA VAL A 51 9.64 -5.39 -15.77
C VAL A 51 10.27 -6.77 -15.77
N VAL A 52 9.80 -7.66 -14.90
CA VAL A 52 10.34 -9.01 -14.75
C VAL A 52 9.60 -9.99 -15.65
N THR A 53 10.34 -10.68 -16.52
CA THR A 53 9.85 -11.82 -17.31
C THR A 53 10.43 -13.11 -16.73
N LYS A 54 9.56 -14.04 -16.36
CA LYS A 54 9.92 -15.34 -15.80
C LYS A 54 9.64 -16.46 -16.81
N VAL A 55 10.63 -17.32 -17.05
CA VAL A 55 10.51 -18.55 -17.84
C VAL A 55 11.09 -19.70 -17.04
N GLY A 56 10.25 -20.57 -16.48
CA GLY A 56 10.71 -21.61 -15.57
C GLY A 56 11.37 -21.01 -14.31
N ASN A 57 12.66 -21.27 -14.12
CA ASN A 57 13.47 -20.72 -13.03
C ASN A 57 14.35 -19.54 -13.47
N ASP A 58 14.27 -19.15 -14.74
CA ASP A 58 15.01 -18.02 -15.29
C ASP A 58 14.18 -16.75 -15.20
N TYR A 59 14.81 -15.70 -14.68
CA TYR A 59 14.24 -14.37 -14.54
C TYR A 59 15.07 -13.40 -15.38
N SER A 60 14.42 -12.54 -16.13
CA SER A 60 15.04 -11.42 -16.83
C SER A 60 14.28 -10.14 -16.52
N TRP A 61 14.97 -9.00 -16.51
CA TRP A 61 14.35 -7.72 -16.19
C TRP A 61 14.92 -6.56 -17.00
N THR A 62 14.12 -5.51 -17.14
CA THR A 62 14.51 -4.26 -17.81
C THR A 62 15.18 -3.29 -16.85
N ASP A 63 15.84 -2.26 -17.38
CA ASP A 63 16.30 -1.10 -16.61
C ASP A 63 15.13 -0.45 -15.86
N GLY A 64 15.45 0.23 -14.76
CA GLY A 64 14.45 0.95 -13.98
C GLY A 64 14.97 1.51 -12.66
N TYR A 65 14.02 1.78 -11.78
CA TYR A 65 14.27 2.32 -10.44
C TYR A 65 13.33 1.68 -9.44
N ILE A 66 13.85 1.42 -8.25
CA ILE A 66 13.14 0.77 -7.14
C ILE A 66 13.43 1.51 -5.84
N CYS A 67 12.46 1.53 -4.94
CA CYS A 67 12.65 1.91 -3.55
C CYS A 67 12.77 0.62 -2.71
N LEU A 68 13.89 0.44 -1.99
CA LEU A 68 14.14 -0.69 -1.09
C LEU A 68 14.45 -0.15 0.31
N ALA A 69 13.60 -0.46 1.29
CA ALA A 69 13.70 0.10 2.65
C ALA A 69 13.94 1.62 2.64
N GLY A 70 13.25 2.31 1.72
CA GLY A 70 13.31 3.75 1.61
C GLY A 70 14.47 4.30 0.76
N GLU A 71 15.41 3.46 0.35
CA GLU A 71 16.50 3.86 -0.52
C GLU A 71 16.11 3.70 -1.99
N VAL A 72 16.27 4.77 -2.77
CA VAL A 72 16.05 4.72 -4.22
C VAL A 72 17.31 4.17 -4.89
N CYS A 73 17.19 2.99 -5.47
CA CYS A 73 18.27 2.31 -6.17
C CYS A 73 17.99 2.25 -7.68
N LYS A 74 19.05 2.34 -8.47
CA LYS A 74 18.98 2.07 -9.92
C LYS A 74 18.94 0.56 -10.14
N VAL A 75 18.13 0.12 -11.09
CA VAL A 75 18.14 -1.25 -11.61
C VAL A 75 18.71 -1.20 -13.02
N VAL A 76 19.73 -2.01 -13.26
CA VAL A 76 20.27 -2.26 -14.60
C VAL A 76 19.67 -3.56 -15.13
N ALA A 77 19.29 -3.60 -16.40
CA ALA A 77 18.74 -4.77 -17.06
C ALA A 77 19.67 -5.99 -16.89
N GLY A 78 19.08 -7.15 -16.64
CA GLY A 78 19.84 -8.34 -16.32
C GLY A 78 19.00 -9.60 -16.32
N SER A 79 19.63 -10.70 -15.95
CA SER A 79 18.99 -12.01 -15.82
C SER A 79 19.66 -12.85 -14.74
N VAL A 80 18.87 -13.69 -14.08
CA VAL A 80 19.34 -14.64 -13.07
C VAL A 80 18.54 -15.94 -13.17
N THR A 81 19.20 -17.07 -12.95
CA THR A 81 18.54 -18.37 -12.72
C THR A 81 18.45 -18.60 -11.22
N VAL A 82 17.23 -18.68 -10.69
CA VAL A 82 16.99 -18.91 -9.26
C VAL A 82 16.86 -20.41 -8.98
N ALA A 83 17.46 -20.90 -7.90
CA ALA A 83 17.41 -22.32 -7.58
C ALA A 83 15.98 -22.77 -7.23
N ALA A 84 15.70 -24.06 -7.46
CA ALA A 84 14.40 -24.63 -7.11
C ALA A 84 14.18 -24.54 -5.59
N GLY A 85 13.04 -23.96 -5.17
CA GLY A 85 12.69 -23.75 -3.76
C GLY A 85 13.06 -22.36 -3.23
N GLU A 86 13.78 -21.55 -4.00
CA GLU A 86 14.07 -20.16 -3.67
C GLU A 86 13.05 -19.20 -4.29
N THR A 87 12.96 -18.00 -3.72
CA THR A 87 12.13 -16.90 -4.23
C THR A 87 13.03 -15.80 -4.76
N ALA A 88 12.76 -15.35 -5.99
CA ALA A 88 13.45 -14.20 -6.58
C ALA A 88 13.08 -12.91 -5.84
N CYS A 89 14.08 -12.21 -5.32
CA CYS A 89 13.91 -10.96 -4.58
C CYS A 89 14.88 -9.90 -5.07
N TRP A 90 14.40 -8.67 -5.14
CA TRP A 90 15.23 -7.49 -5.26
C TRP A 90 16.03 -7.30 -3.98
N GLU A 91 17.34 -7.17 -4.12
CA GLU A 91 18.29 -6.84 -3.07
C GLU A 91 19.22 -5.72 -3.56
N ILE A 92 19.79 -4.96 -2.62
CA ILE A 92 20.83 -3.97 -2.93
C ILE A 92 22.16 -4.70 -3.14
N GLU A 93 22.70 -4.61 -4.34
CA GLU A 93 24.07 -4.97 -4.66
C GLU A 93 24.97 -3.74 -4.49
N THR A 94 26.03 -3.91 -3.71
CA THR A 94 27.11 -2.93 -3.58
C THR A 94 28.23 -3.26 -4.55
N ALA A 95 28.51 -2.33 -5.44
CA ALA A 95 29.68 -2.31 -6.31
C ALA A 95 30.53 -1.06 -6.03
N TYR A 96 31.73 -1.00 -6.58
CA TYR A 96 32.63 0.15 -6.44
C TYR A 96 33.11 0.60 -7.81
N ASP A 97 33.15 1.92 -8.03
CA ASP A 97 33.73 2.48 -9.25
C ASP A 97 35.24 2.33 -9.19
N ALA A 98 35.84 1.80 -10.26
CA ALA A 98 37.28 1.58 -10.34
C ALA A 98 38.12 2.88 -10.19
N SER A 99 37.55 4.04 -10.50
CA SER A 99 38.19 5.36 -10.29
C SER A 99 38.16 5.84 -8.83
N GLY A 100 37.39 5.14 -7.99
CA GLY A 100 37.18 5.45 -6.58
C GLY A 100 38.27 4.99 -5.64
N SER A 101 39.22 4.17 -6.09
CA SER A 101 40.33 3.74 -5.24
C SER A 101 41.27 4.92 -4.95
N LYS A 102 41.42 5.27 -3.67
CA LYS A 102 42.28 6.37 -3.18
C LYS A 102 43.22 5.85 -2.11
N VAL A 103 44.48 6.28 -2.17
CA VAL A 103 45.47 6.02 -1.12
C VAL A 103 45.40 7.14 -0.09
N PHE A 104 45.20 6.78 1.18
CA PHE A 104 45.12 7.69 2.31
C PHE A 104 46.51 7.99 2.88
N GLU A 105 46.58 8.97 3.80
CA GLU A 105 47.86 9.42 4.40
C GLU A 105 48.58 8.32 5.20
N ASP A 106 47.84 7.31 5.66
CA ASP A 106 48.38 6.10 6.31
C ASP A 106 48.88 5.04 5.30
N SER A 107 48.93 5.39 4.01
CA SER A 107 49.29 4.52 2.88
C SER A 107 48.30 3.37 2.60
N THR A 108 47.12 3.35 3.24
CA THR A 108 46.08 2.36 2.93
C THR A 108 45.25 2.81 1.73
N SER A 109 44.81 1.85 0.91
CA SER A 109 43.92 2.12 -0.23
C SER A 109 42.48 1.85 0.17
N HIS A 110 41.59 2.78 -0.14
CA HIS A 110 40.16 2.68 0.13
C HIS A 110 39.36 3.01 -1.14
N ASP A 111 38.35 2.18 -1.43
CA ASP A 111 37.40 2.44 -2.50
C ASP A 111 36.33 3.43 -2.00
N CYS A 112 36.48 4.68 -2.44
CA CYS A 112 35.68 5.81 -1.95
C CYS A 112 34.39 6.05 -2.73
N TYR A 113 34.19 5.38 -3.87
CA TYR A 113 33.04 5.55 -4.75
C TYR A 113 32.19 4.28 -4.77
N GLU A 114 31.27 4.19 -3.83
CA GLU A 114 30.29 3.11 -3.74
C GLU A 114 29.13 3.32 -4.72
N ILE A 115 28.76 2.28 -5.46
CA ILE A 115 27.59 2.21 -6.33
C ILE A 115 26.62 1.20 -5.73
N ARG A 116 25.40 1.65 -5.42
CA ARG A 116 24.34 0.81 -4.87
C ARG A 116 23.24 0.62 -5.92
N ASN A 117 23.25 -0.55 -6.55
CA ASN A 117 22.21 -0.94 -7.51
C ASN A 117 21.27 -1.94 -6.85
N ALA A 118 20.09 -2.13 -7.44
CA ALA A 118 19.22 -3.23 -7.08
C ALA A 118 19.24 -4.31 -8.17
N VAL A 119 19.34 -5.56 -7.73
CA VAL A 119 19.42 -6.75 -8.60
C VAL A 119 18.48 -7.83 -8.08
N LEU A 120 18.09 -8.76 -8.96
CA LEU A 120 17.29 -9.93 -8.56
C LEU A 120 18.21 -11.09 -8.19
N GLU A 121 17.99 -11.65 -7.00
CA GLU A 121 18.68 -12.84 -6.51
C GLU A 121 17.71 -13.86 -5.89
N GLY A 122 18.15 -15.12 -5.83
CA GLY A 122 17.42 -16.22 -5.20
C GLY A 122 17.66 -16.25 -3.69
N HIS A 123 16.58 -16.29 -2.90
CA HIS A 123 16.69 -16.45 -1.46
C HIS A 123 15.65 -17.44 -0.88
N THR A 124 16.02 -18.01 0.26
CA THR A 124 15.10 -18.73 1.15
C THR A 124 14.18 -17.75 1.89
N LEU A 125 13.00 -18.22 2.35
CA LEU A 125 11.82 -17.42 2.74
C LEU A 125 11.96 -16.45 3.94
N THR A 126 13.17 -16.15 4.40
CA THR A 126 13.46 -15.09 5.37
C THR A 126 13.68 -13.76 4.65
N PHE A 127 12.78 -12.79 4.87
CA PHE A 127 12.80 -11.48 4.22
C PHE A 127 13.27 -10.39 5.21
N PRO A 128 14.56 -9.99 5.21
CA PRO A 128 14.98 -8.76 5.88
C PRO A 128 14.35 -7.54 5.18
N PRO A 129 14.25 -6.38 5.86
CA PRO A 129 13.71 -5.15 5.27
C PRO A 129 14.41 -4.69 3.99
N SER A 130 15.68 -5.08 3.79
CA SER A 130 16.48 -4.77 2.60
C SER A 130 16.10 -5.57 1.35
N ARG A 131 15.10 -6.45 1.44
CA ARG A 131 14.66 -7.29 0.32
C ARG A 131 13.19 -7.08 -0.02
N MET A 132 12.89 -7.18 -1.30
CA MET A 132 11.53 -7.08 -1.83
C MET A 132 11.28 -8.18 -2.85
N ARG A 133 10.17 -8.92 -2.77
CA ARG A 133 9.85 -9.95 -3.78
C ARG A 133 9.76 -9.35 -5.18
N TYR A 134 10.12 -10.12 -6.22
CA TYR A 134 10.05 -9.64 -7.60
C TYR A 134 8.62 -9.22 -8.03
N THR A 135 7.59 -9.77 -7.39
CA THR A 135 6.16 -9.46 -7.62
C THR A 135 5.65 -8.28 -6.81
N ALA A 136 6.52 -7.55 -6.11
CA ALA A 136 6.08 -6.45 -5.28
C ALA A 136 5.46 -5.31 -6.08
N PRO A 137 4.56 -4.54 -5.45
CA PRO A 137 3.75 -3.56 -6.16
C PRO A 137 4.60 -2.41 -6.72
N THR A 138 4.08 -1.82 -7.79
CA THR A 138 4.55 -0.53 -8.31
C THR A 138 4.13 0.61 -7.38
N LEU A 139 4.80 1.76 -7.48
CA LEU A 139 4.42 2.98 -6.77
C LEU A 139 2.96 3.35 -7.06
N ALA A 140 2.49 3.19 -8.29
CA ALA A 140 1.09 3.45 -8.65
C ALA A 140 0.12 2.54 -7.88
N GLN A 141 0.45 1.26 -7.73
CA GLN A 141 -0.36 0.32 -6.95
C GLN A 141 -0.30 0.61 -5.45
N VAL A 142 0.87 0.98 -4.91
CA VAL A 142 1.01 1.40 -3.51
C VAL A 142 0.22 2.69 -3.25
N MET A 143 0.32 3.67 -4.14
CA MET A 143 -0.48 4.90 -4.06
C MET A 143 -1.97 4.60 -4.17
N ALA A 144 -2.40 3.72 -5.07
CA ALA A 144 -3.80 3.30 -5.15
C ALA A 144 -4.24 2.58 -3.85
N GLN A 145 -3.37 1.84 -3.19
CA GLN A 145 -3.68 1.21 -1.90
C GLN A 145 -3.74 2.24 -0.75
N LYS A 146 -2.86 3.24 -0.74
CA LYS A 146 -2.73 4.20 0.37
C LYS A 146 -3.67 5.40 0.22
N ILE A 147 -3.87 5.87 -1.01
CA ILE A 147 -4.67 7.04 -1.39
C ILE A 147 -6.03 6.62 -1.97
N GLY A 148 -6.13 5.42 -2.56
CA GLY A 148 -7.38 4.95 -3.18
C GLY A 148 -8.60 5.14 -2.28
N PRO A 149 -8.58 4.73 -1.00
CA PRO A 149 -9.66 5.02 -0.04
C PRO A 149 -9.97 6.52 0.17
N TYR A 150 -9.38 7.44 -0.58
CA TYR A 150 -9.64 8.87 -0.46
C TYR A 150 -9.87 9.52 -1.83
N ILE A 151 -9.94 8.74 -2.93
CA ILE A 151 -10.25 9.25 -4.27
C ILE A 151 -11.77 9.44 -4.39
N PRO A 152 -12.27 10.68 -4.53
CA PRO A 152 -13.70 10.89 -4.63
C PRO A 152 -14.30 10.28 -5.90
N GLY A 153 -15.51 9.73 -5.80
CA GLY A 153 -16.28 9.22 -6.95
C GLY A 153 -15.96 7.78 -7.38
N THR A 154 -15.00 7.11 -6.73
CA THR A 154 -14.69 5.69 -7.02
C THR A 154 -15.41 4.77 -6.04
N TRP A 155 -15.98 3.68 -6.56
CA TRP A 155 -16.62 2.63 -5.74
C TRP A 155 -15.60 1.58 -5.31
N TYR A 156 -15.58 1.28 -4.00
CA TYR A 156 -14.73 0.25 -3.39
C TYR A 156 -15.60 -0.92 -2.94
N GLU A 157 -15.39 -2.09 -3.54
CA GLU A 157 -16.16 -3.31 -3.27
C GLU A 157 -15.67 -4.00 -2.00
N VAL A 158 -16.53 -4.14 -1.00
CA VAL A 158 -16.20 -4.78 0.29
C VAL A 158 -15.76 -6.23 0.04
N GLY A 159 -14.67 -6.63 0.69
CA GLY A 159 -14.05 -7.94 0.50
C GLY A 159 -13.17 -8.08 -0.75
N SER A 160 -12.86 -6.99 -1.48
CA SER A 160 -11.94 -7.04 -2.63
C SER A 160 -10.45 -7.12 -2.25
N GLY A 161 -10.13 -7.14 -0.94
CA GLY A 161 -8.78 -7.13 -0.41
C GLY A 161 -8.27 -5.75 0.04
N THR A 162 -7.12 -5.74 0.71
CA THR A 162 -6.52 -4.54 1.31
C THR A 162 -6.25 -3.45 0.26
N PRO A 163 -6.69 -2.20 0.46
CA PRO A 163 -7.03 -1.53 1.72
C PRO A 163 -8.53 -1.53 2.07
N VAL A 164 -9.35 -2.23 1.29
CA VAL A 164 -10.80 -2.26 1.48
C VAL A 164 -11.13 -3.23 2.63
N PRO A 165 -12.09 -2.90 3.52
CA PRO A 165 -12.48 -3.80 4.60
C PRO A 165 -13.04 -5.11 4.06
N ASP A 166 -12.80 -6.18 4.80
CA ASP A 166 -13.49 -7.45 4.63
C ASP A 166 -14.87 -7.41 5.31
N PHE A 167 -15.73 -8.35 4.94
CA PHE A 167 -16.97 -8.57 5.66
C PHE A 167 -16.72 -9.18 7.04
N GLU A 168 -17.62 -8.87 7.96
CA GLU A 168 -17.63 -9.37 9.33
C GLU A 168 -18.86 -10.26 9.56
N ASN A 169 -18.89 -11.00 10.67
CA ASN A 169 -20.06 -11.74 11.15
C ASN A 169 -20.78 -12.62 10.10
N SER A 170 -20.00 -13.29 9.24
CA SER A 170 -20.49 -14.20 8.17
C SER A 170 -21.29 -13.53 7.05
N TRP A 171 -21.20 -12.21 6.95
CA TRP A 171 -21.67 -11.47 5.79
C TRP A 171 -20.75 -11.71 4.60
N VAL A 172 -21.32 -11.65 3.40
CA VAL A 172 -20.64 -11.74 2.12
C VAL A 172 -21.41 -10.90 1.09
N ASN A 173 -20.81 -10.65 -0.07
CA ASN A 173 -21.57 -10.15 -1.22
C ASN A 173 -22.73 -11.11 -1.55
N SER A 174 -23.86 -10.56 -1.97
CA SER A 174 -25.08 -11.33 -2.23
C SER A 174 -24.80 -12.51 -3.17
N ILE A 175 -25.19 -13.70 -2.71
CA ILE A 175 -25.06 -14.96 -3.46
C ILE A 175 -26.36 -15.33 -4.19
N VAL A 176 -27.39 -14.49 -4.08
CA VAL A 176 -28.71 -14.72 -4.70
C VAL A 176 -28.65 -14.38 -6.20
N THR A 177 -29.37 -15.13 -7.03
CA THR A 177 -29.34 -14.99 -8.50
C THR A 177 -30.69 -14.48 -9.04
N PRO A 178 -30.73 -13.47 -9.94
CA PRO A 178 -29.59 -12.69 -10.42
C PRO A 178 -29.03 -11.80 -9.30
N ALA A 179 -27.69 -11.76 -9.19
CA ALA A 179 -27.03 -10.97 -8.17
C ALA A 179 -27.24 -9.47 -8.47
N GLY A 180 -27.63 -8.72 -7.44
CA GLY A 180 -27.56 -7.27 -7.47
C GLY A 180 -26.11 -6.77 -7.52
N TYR A 181 -25.92 -5.46 -7.37
CA TYR A 181 -24.57 -4.90 -7.21
C TYR A 181 -23.87 -5.49 -5.97
N ALA A 182 -22.57 -5.74 -6.08
CA ALA A 182 -21.73 -6.03 -4.91
C ALA A 182 -21.79 -4.88 -3.91
N VAL A 183 -21.68 -5.21 -2.62
CA VAL A 183 -21.58 -4.23 -1.54
C VAL A 183 -20.37 -3.36 -1.79
N ALA A 184 -20.60 -2.07 -1.91
CA ALA A 184 -19.53 -1.11 -2.13
C ALA A 184 -19.84 0.23 -1.46
N TYR A 185 -18.78 0.97 -1.20
CA TYR A 185 -18.87 2.33 -0.70
C TYR A 185 -18.10 3.31 -1.59
N MET A 186 -18.51 4.56 -1.59
CA MET A 186 -17.88 5.65 -2.35
C MET A 186 -18.07 6.95 -1.58
N LYS A 187 -17.05 7.82 -1.57
CA LYS A 187 -17.19 9.19 -1.07
C LYS A 187 -17.18 10.12 -2.26
N ASP A 188 -18.13 11.02 -2.37
CA ASP A 188 -18.13 12.01 -3.44
C ASP A 188 -17.28 13.24 -3.08
N LEU A 189 -17.19 14.19 -4.02
CA LEU A 189 -16.43 15.43 -3.85
C LEU A 189 -16.99 16.35 -2.76
N THR A 190 -18.24 16.14 -2.34
CA THR A 190 -18.89 16.91 -1.29
C THR A 190 -18.71 16.30 0.10
N GLY A 191 -18.03 15.15 0.19
CA GLY A 191 -17.81 14.43 1.43
C GLY A 191 -18.99 13.54 1.86
N VAL A 192 -19.97 13.32 0.99
CA VAL A 192 -21.05 12.35 1.24
C VAL A 192 -20.55 10.96 0.90
N VAL A 193 -20.71 10.04 1.85
CA VAL A 193 -20.46 8.61 1.65
C VAL A 193 -21.74 7.95 1.20
N HIS A 194 -21.64 7.23 0.10
CA HIS A 194 -22.70 6.44 -0.51
C HIS A 194 -22.39 4.97 -0.30
N LEU A 195 -23.40 4.20 0.08
CA LEU A 195 -23.35 2.74 0.10
C LEU A 195 -24.25 2.20 -1.01
N ARG A 196 -23.82 1.08 -1.59
CA ARG A 196 -24.63 0.33 -2.54
C ARG A 196 -24.48 -1.17 -2.34
N GLY A 197 -25.39 -1.90 -2.98
CA GLY A 197 -25.28 -3.34 -3.17
C GLY A 197 -26.07 -4.15 -2.16
N GLU A 198 -25.95 -5.46 -2.28
CA GLU A 198 -26.67 -6.42 -1.45
C GLU A 198 -25.68 -7.36 -0.75
N ALA A 199 -25.88 -7.53 0.55
CA ALA A 199 -25.10 -8.45 1.38
C ALA A 199 -25.93 -9.70 1.68
N SER A 200 -25.32 -10.88 1.72
CA SER A 200 -25.94 -12.10 2.26
C SER A 200 -25.27 -12.54 3.54
N CYS A 201 -26.02 -13.07 4.50
CA CYS A 201 -25.47 -13.65 5.73
C CYS A 201 -25.61 -15.17 5.69
N THR A 202 -24.49 -15.89 5.73
CA THR A 202 -24.50 -17.36 5.71
C THR A 202 -25.06 -17.88 7.03
N GLY A 203 -26.20 -18.58 7.00
CA GLY A 203 -26.86 -19.12 8.20
C GLY A 203 -27.85 -18.17 8.87
N GLY A 204 -28.12 -17.00 8.28
CA GLY A 204 -28.93 -15.94 8.87
C GLY A 204 -28.16 -15.10 9.88
N ASN A 205 -28.55 -13.85 10.05
CA ASN A 205 -27.80 -12.91 10.89
C ASN A 205 -28.32 -12.84 12.34
N THR A 206 -27.42 -12.46 13.25
CA THR A 206 -27.74 -11.77 14.51
C THR A 206 -27.45 -10.27 14.35
N ALA A 207 -27.90 -9.45 15.29
CA ALA A 207 -27.47 -8.06 15.35
C ALA A 207 -25.94 -7.99 15.43
N GLY A 208 -25.32 -7.15 14.61
CA GLY A 208 -23.87 -7.16 14.41
C GLY A 208 -23.39 -6.24 13.29
N ALA A 209 -22.08 -6.00 13.25
CA ALA A 209 -21.42 -5.29 12.16
C ALA A 209 -21.40 -6.16 10.90
N ILE A 210 -21.69 -5.55 9.75
CA ILE A 210 -21.60 -6.19 8.43
C ILE A 210 -20.18 -6.02 7.89
N PHE A 211 -19.61 -4.83 8.06
CA PHE A 211 -18.23 -4.46 7.81
C PHE A 211 -17.94 -3.12 8.49
N THR A 212 -16.67 -2.78 8.66
CA THR A 212 -16.23 -1.50 9.23
C THR A 212 -15.61 -0.60 8.16
N LEU A 213 -16.15 0.61 8.00
CA LEU A 213 -15.61 1.60 7.06
C LEU A 213 -14.20 2.06 7.46
N PRO A 214 -13.29 2.24 6.47
CA PRO A 214 -11.96 2.75 6.74
C PRO A 214 -12.01 4.21 7.21
N THR A 215 -10.98 4.62 7.95
CA THR A 215 -10.76 6.01 8.35
C THR A 215 -10.88 6.93 7.13
N GLY A 216 -11.63 8.03 7.25
CA GLY A 216 -11.93 8.95 6.14
C GLY A 216 -13.29 8.75 5.46
N TYR A 217 -13.97 7.63 5.74
CA TYR A 217 -15.38 7.38 5.38
C TYR A 217 -16.30 7.28 6.61
N ARG A 218 -15.76 7.38 7.83
CA ARG A 218 -16.50 7.22 9.07
C ARG A 218 -17.27 8.51 9.38
N PRO A 219 -18.56 8.44 9.76
CA PRO A 219 -19.31 9.66 10.06
C PRO A 219 -18.85 10.30 11.37
N ALA A 220 -18.91 11.63 11.47
CA ALA A 220 -18.69 12.35 12.73
C ALA A 220 -19.75 12.04 13.80
N TYR A 221 -20.95 11.62 13.38
CA TYR A 221 -22.08 11.28 14.23
C TYR A 221 -22.72 9.98 13.79
N ARG A 222 -23.30 9.26 14.75
CA ARG A 222 -24.11 8.07 14.45
C ARG A 222 -25.22 8.40 13.45
N SER A 223 -25.31 7.61 12.40
CA SER A 223 -26.32 7.76 11.34
C SER A 223 -27.25 6.56 11.32
N ASN A 224 -28.56 6.82 11.30
CA ASN A 224 -29.60 5.79 11.41
C ASN A 224 -30.40 5.70 10.11
N PHE A 225 -30.64 4.47 9.65
CA PHE A 225 -31.32 4.20 8.40
C PHE A 225 -32.35 3.10 8.55
N VAL A 226 -33.36 3.17 7.69
CA VAL A 226 -34.26 2.06 7.41
C VAL A 226 -33.91 1.52 6.05
N ALA A 227 -33.70 0.22 5.95
CA ALA A 227 -33.47 -0.49 4.70
C ALA A 227 -34.42 -1.68 4.57
N PHE A 228 -34.26 -2.47 3.51
CA PHE A 228 -35.00 -3.71 3.32
C PHE A 228 -34.03 -4.89 3.40
N GLY A 229 -34.44 -5.91 4.16
CA GLY A 229 -33.81 -7.22 4.18
C GLY A 229 -34.78 -8.31 3.77
N TYR A 230 -34.27 -9.43 3.31
CA TYR A 230 -35.03 -10.64 3.04
C TYR A 230 -34.86 -11.61 4.21
N GLY A 231 -35.96 -11.88 4.92
CA GLY A 231 -36.03 -12.86 6.01
C GLY A 231 -36.46 -14.24 5.51
N ALA A 232 -37.06 -15.05 6.39
CA ALA A 232 -37.44 -16.44 6.10
C ALA A 232 -38.34 -16.65 4.87
N SER A 233 -39.14 -15.65 4.47
CA SER A 233 -40.06 -15.78 3.33
C SER A 233 -40.57 -14.45 2.75
N SER A 234 -40.08 -13.29 3.21
CA SER A 234 -40.55 -11.99 2.72
C SER A 234 -39.54 -10.89 2.95
N ASN A 235 -39.73 -9.79 2.21
CA ASN A 235 -39.02 -8.53 2.42
C ASN A 235 -39.53 -7.86 3.69
N THR A 236 -38.62 -7.57 4.60
CA THR A 236 -38.89 -6.95 5.90
C THR A 236 -38.09 -5.67 6.04
N PRO A 237 -38.68 -4.57 6.54
CA PRO A 237 -37.91 -3.39 6.92
C PRO A 237 -36.92 -3.72 8.03
N VAL A 238 -35.70 -3.23 7.90
CA VAL A 238 -34.61 -3.47 8.85
C VAL A 238 -33.96 -2.16 9.25
N TYR A 239 -33.47 -2.13 10.49
CA TYR A 239 -32.83 -0.95 11.06
C TYR A 239 -31.31 -1.10 10.96
N ILE A 240 -30.68 -0.12 10.31
CA ILE A 240 -29.22 -0.05 10.10
C ILE A 240 -28.69 1.18 10.82
N GLU A 241 -27.58 1.01 11.52
CA GLU A 241 -26.87 2.07 12.19
C GLU A 241 -25.43 2.12 11.67
N ILE A 242 -24.95 3.31 11.36
CA ILE A 242 -23.55 3.54 11.02
C ILE A 242 -22.93 4.32 12.17
N GLU A 243 -22.05 3.63 12.90
CA GLU A 243 -21.41 4.15 14.10
C GLU A 243 -20.23 5.08 13.75
N THR A 244 -19.79 5.88 14.73
CA THR A 244 -18.68 6.84 14.54
C THR A 244 -17.32 6.16 14.33
N ASP A 245 -17.20 4.88 14.67
CA ASP A 245 -16.04 4.06 14.35
C ASP A 245 -16.09 3.48 12.93
N GLY A 246 -17.16 3.74 12.17
CA GLY A 246 -17.37 3.28 10.81
C GLY A 246 -18.10 1.93 10.70
N SER A 247 -18.45 1.29 11.82
CA SER A 247 -19.17 0.02 11.80
C SER A 247 -20.54 0.20 11.14
N VAL A 248 -20.78 -0.50 10.03
CA VAL A 248 -22.10 -0.57 9.39
C VAL A 248 -22.84 -1.72 10.04
N TYR A 249 -23.73 -1.39 10.96
CA TYR A 249 -24.36 -2.30 11.90
C TYR A 249 -25.82 -2.58 11.52
N ILE A 250 -26.23 -3.84 11.56
CA ILE A 250 -27.64 -4.21 11.50
C ILE A 250 -28.14 -4.53 12.90
N LEU A 251 -29.25 -3.90 13.32
CA LEU A 251 -29.87 -4.16 14.63
C LEU A 251 -30.98 -5.22 14.57
N SER A 252 -31.37 -5.64 13.37
CA SER A 252 -32.34 -6.73 13.15
C SER A 252 -31.65 -8.09 13.11
N SER A 253 -32.38 -9.17 13.37
CA SER A 253 -31.92 -10.56 13.25
C SER A 253 -32.82 -11.36 12.31
N GLY A 254 -32.35 -12.54 11.87
CA GLY A 254 -33.12 -13.43 10.99
C GLY A 254 -33.21 -12.96 9.53
N ILE A 255 -32.31 -12.07 9.13
CA ILE A 255 -32.14 -11.56 7.77
C ILE A 255 -31.06 -12.40 7.08
N THR A 256 -31.37 -12.83 5.86
CA THR A 256 -30.48 -13.64 5.02
C THR A 256 -29.87 -12.82 3.88
N VAL A 257 -30.58 -11.78 3.43
CA VAL A 257 -30.10 -10.81 2.43
C VAL A 257 -30.44 -9.41 2.90
N LEU A 258 -29.54 -8.45 2.74
CA LEU A 258 -29.71 -7.07 3.13
C LEU A 258 -29.38 -6.15 1.97
N SER A 259 -30.28 -5.22 1.63
CA SER A 259 -29.97 -4.16 0.69
C SER A 259 -29.36 -2.96 1.41
N LEU A 260 -28.18 -2.53 0.95
CA LEU A 260 -27.53 -1.28 1.35
C LEU A 260 -27.66 -0.20 0.28
N HIS A 261 -28.48 -0.45 -0.75
CA HIS A 261 -28.58 0.41 -1.90
C HIS A 261 -29.22 1.76 -1.57
N GLY A 262 -28.51 2.84 -1.88
CA GLY A 262 -29.02 4.20 -1.73
C GLY A 262 -28.91 4.77 -0.31
N LEU A 263 -28.19 4.11 0.60
CA LEU A 263 -27.85 4.70 1.89
C LEU A 263 -26.73 5.72 1.70
N TYR A 264 -26.88 6.91 2.29
CA TYR A 264 -25.85 7.93 2.25
C TYR A 264 -25.81 8.78 3.53
N PHE A 265 -24.62 9.27 3.88
CA PHE A 265 -24.39 10.13 5.05
C PHE A 265 -23.20 11.05 4.84
N HIS A 266 -23.11 12.09 5.69
CA HIS A 266 -21.97 13.01 5.70
C HIS A 266 -20.88 12.53 6.65
N VAL A 267 -19.63 12.70 6.21
CA VAL A 267 -18.41 12.49 7.00
C VAL A 267 -18.04 13.73 7.78
#